data_AF-A0A525CA39-F1
#
_entry.id   AF-A0A525CA39-F1
#
_cell.length_a   1.000
_cell.length_b   1.000
_cell.length_c   1.000
_cell.angle_alpha   90.00
_cell.angle_beta   90.00
_cell.angle_gamma   90.00
#
_symmetry.space_group_name_H-M   'P 1'
#
loop_
_entity.id
_entity.type
_entity.pdbx_description
1 polymer ?
#
loop_
_entity_poly.entity_id
_entity_poly.type
_entity_poly.pdbx_seq_one_letter_code
_entity_poly.pdbx_strand_id
1 'polypeptide(L)'
;MAKQQEMTAMEEITLHNDIGSEIVFTGRLYAEHSFYDEDTGSLTQQRLYLTKDGCQVYAVVTGSGQTRERRAYVIKRDGRLCKINNGLFDVTVSTDDLITVVKGLCGITGSSQYEDFFTKVKDTERAVNE
;
A
#
# COMPACT_ATOMS: atom_id res chain seq x y z
N MET A 1 6.06 -9.62 -12.11
CA MET A 1 6.56 -8.49 -12.92
C MET A 1 5.92 -7.22 -12.38
N ALA A 2 6.70 -6.29 -11.84
CA ALA A 2 6.19 -4.97 -11.46
C ALA A 2 6.01 -4.15 -12.74
N LYS A 3 4.80 -3.66 -13.01
CA LYS A 3 4.52 -2.80 -14.15
C LYS A 3 4.43 -1.37 -13.63
N GLN A 4 5.48 -0.57 -13.85
CA GLN A 4 5.44 0.87 -13.63
C GLN A 4 4.64 1.47 -14.78
N GLN A 5 3.44 1.99 -14.49
CA GLN A 5 2.57 2.60 -15.50
C GLN A 5 2.91 4.09 -15.67
N GLU A 6 2.89 4.57 -16.92
CA GLU A 6 2.99 5.98 -17.29
C GLU A 6 2.06 6.86 -16.44
N MET A 7 2.43 8.11 -16.19
CA MET A 7 1.65 9.07 -15.39
C MET A 7 0.21 9.21 -15.92
N THR A 8 -0.69 8.37 -15.40
CA THR A 8 -2.12 8.42 -15.68
C THR A 8 -2.72 9.68 -15.05
N ALA A 9 -3.78 10.17 -15.69
CA ALA A 9 -4.55 11.31 -15.17
C ALA A 9 -5.14 10.96 -13.80
N MET A 10 -5.33 11.99 -12.96
CA MET A 10 -6.04 11.82 -11.70
C MET A 10 -7.52 11.56 -11.98
N GLU A 11 -8.08 10.51 -11.39
CA GLU A 11 -9.46 10.07 -11.56
C GLU A 11 -10.13 9.84 -10.20
N GLU A 12 -11.47 9.88 -10.15
CA GLU A 12 -12.22 9.49 -8.97
C GLU A 12 -12.26 7.96 -8.86
N ILE A 13 -11.74 7.44 -7.76
CA ILE A 13 -11.58 6.01 -7.52
C ILE A 13 -12.38 5.65 -6.27
N THR A 14 -13.15 4.57 -6.39
CA THR A 14 -13.92 3.99 -5.30
C THR A 14 -13.40 2.60 -4.99
N LEU A 15 -12.99 2.37 -3.74
CA LEU A 15 -12.51 1.08 -3.27
C LEU A 15 -13.46 0.53 -2.20
N HIS A 16 -14.04 -0.64 -2.48
CA HIS A 16 -14.82 -1.37 -1.50
C HIS A 16 -13.91 -2.02 -0.45
N ASN A 17 -14.40 -2.07 0.78
CA ASN A 17 -13.69 -2.65 1.92
C ASN A 17 -14.66 -3.54 2.71
N ASP A 18 -14.29 -4.80 2.94
CA ASP A 18 -15.21 -5.74 3.60
C ASP A 18 -15.19 -5.61 5.14
N ILE A 19 -14.17 -4.97 5.74
CA ILE A 19 -14.10 -4.69 7.19
C ILE A 19 -13.87 -3.20 7.47
N GLY A 20 -14.38 -2.35 6.58
CA GLY A 20 -14.33 -0.90 6.75
C GLY A 20 -15.36 -0.22 5.88
N SER A 21 -15.32 1.11 5.86
CA SER A 21 -16.17 1.87 4.94
C SER A 21 -15.55 1.89 3.55
N GLU A 22 -16.39 2.15 2.55
CA GLU A 22 -15.93 2.46 1.21
C GLU A 22 -14.99 3.68 1.22
N ILE A 23 -13.90 3.59 0.46
CA ILE A 23 -12.91 4.67 0.36
C ILE A 23 -13.04 5.30 -1.02
N VAL A 24 -13.46 6.55 -1.05
CA VAL A 24 -13.59 7.36 -2.28
C VAL A 24 -12.56 8.47 -2.25
N PHE A 25 -11.78 8.59 -3.33
CA PHE A 25 -10.73 9.61 -3.44
C PHE A 25 -10.45 9.95 -4.91
N THR A 26 -9.85 11.11 -5.15
CA THR A 26 -9.27 11.45 -6.44
C THR A 26 -7.79 11.08 -6.43
N GLY A 27 -7.35 10.23 -7.35
CA GLY A 27 -5.97 9.75 -7.39
C GLY A 27 -5.62 9.02 -8.68
N ARG A 28 -4.48 8.34 -8.67
CA ARG A 28 -4.00 7.51 -9.78
C ARG A 28 -3.26 6.29 -9.25
N LEU A 29 -3.28 5.20 -10.03
CA LEU A 29 -2.50 4.01 -9.71
C LEU A 29 -1.00 4.34 -9.79
N TYR A 30 -0.26 3.93 -8.78
CA TYR A 30 1.18 4.13 -8.69
C TYR A 30 1.96 2.83 -8.82
N ALA A 31 1.53 1.79 -8.12
CA ALA A 31 2.11 0.46 -8.23
C ALA A 31 1.04 -0.62 -8.13
N GLU A 32 1.24 -1.72 -8.85
CA GLU A 32 0.40 -2.89 -8.79
C GLU A 32 1.26 -4.16 -8.75
N HIS A 33 0.85 -5.10 -7.90
CA HIS A 33 1.46 -6.41 -7.79
C HIS A 33 0.37 -7.47 -7.69
N SER A 34 0.55 -8.61 -8.36
CA SER A 34 -0.36 -9.74 -8.26
C SER A 34 0.43 -11.02 -8.02
N PHE A 35 -0.09 -11.87 -7.16
CA PHE A 35 0.48 -13.16 -6.79
C PHE A 35 -0.62 -14.21 -6.76
N TYR A 36 -0.36 -15.36 -7.38
CA TYR A 36 -1.23 -16.53 -7.36
C TYR A 36 -0.61 -17.57 -6.45
N ASP A 37 -1.39 -18.03 -5.49
CA ASP A 37 -1.06 -19.14 -4.60
C ASP A 37 -1.62 -20.43 -5.21
N GLU A 38 -0.74 -21.31 -5.67
CA GLU A 38 -1.12 -22.59 -6.27
C GLU A 38 -1.71 -23.57 -5.25
N ASP A 39 -1.30 -23.50 -3.99
CA ASP A 39 -1.75 -24.42 -2.94
C ASP A 39 -3.20 -24.11 -2.54
N THR A 40 -3.54 -22.83 -2.43
CA THR A 40 -4.90 -22.39 -2.07
C THR A 40 -5.79 -22.04 -3.27
N GLY A 41 -5.20 -21.94 -4.46
CA GLY A 41 -5.88 -21.48 -5.68
C GLY A 41 -6.29 -20.00 -5.61
N SER A 42 -5.64 -19.21 -4.75
CA SER A 42 -6.04 -17.82 -4.47
C SER A 42 -5.22 -16.83 -5.29
N LEU A 43 -5.89 -15.90 -5.97
CA LEU A 43 -5.25 -14.76 -6.60
C LEU A 43 -5.33 -13.55 -5.67
N THR A 44 -4.18 -13.00 -5.28
CA THR A 44 -4.07 -11.74 -4.55
C THR A 44 -3.55 -10.65 -5.45
N GLN A 45 -4.27 -9.52 -5.51
CA GLN A 45 -3.91 -8.31 -6.23
C GLN A 45 -3.78 -7.16 -5.24
N GLN A 46 -2.64 -6.49 -5.28
CA GLN A 46 -2.25 -5.38 -4.43
C GLN A 46 -2.07 -4.14 -5.29
N ARG A 47 -2.66 -3.02 -4.89
CA ARG A 47 -2.53 -1.74 -5.58
C ARG A 47 -2.19 -0.64 -4.60
N LEU A 48 -1.27 0.21 -5.00
CA LEU A 48 -0.91 1.44 -4.30
C LEU A 48 -1.27 2.62 -5.20
N TYR A 49 -2.03 3.55 -4.66
CA TYR A 49 -2.46 4.76 -5.34
C TYR A 49 -1.83 5.98 -4.70
N LEU A 50 -1.54 6.99 -5.52
CA LEU A 50 -1.26 8.34 -5.06
C LEU A 50 -2.53 9.16 -5.20
N THR A 51 -2.87 9.89 -4.15
CA THR A 51 -4.05 10.75 -4.14
C THR A 51 -3.69 12.18 -4.51
N LYS A 52 -4.68 12.96 -4.94
CA LYS A 52 -4.52 14.39 -5.25
C LYS A 52 -4.10 15.21 -4.03
N ASP A 53 -4.49 14.80 -2.81
CA ASP A 53 -4.11 15.45 -1.55
C ASP A 53 -2.76 14.98 -1.00
N GLY A 54 -1.97 14.22 -1.77
CA GLY A 54 -0.62 13.79 -1.40
C GLY A 54 -0.58 12.62 -0.42
N CYS A 55 -1.71 11.99 -0.13
CA CYS A 55 -1.81 10.75 0.62
C CYS A 55 -1.57 9.52 -0.28
N GLN A 56 -1.39 8.36 0.36
CA GLN A 56 -1.36 7.07 -0.32
C GLN A 56 -2.60 6.26 0.01
N VAL A 57 -3.10 5.47 -0.93
CA VAL A 57 -4.16 4.49 -0.67
C VAL A 57 -3.68 3.11 -1.08
N TYR A 58 -3.73 2.16 -0.16
CA TYR A 58 -3.31 0.78 -0.39
C TYR A 58 -4.53 -0.15 -0.40
N ALA A 59 -4.64 -0.95 -1.46
CA ALA A 59 -5.74 -1.88 -1.66
C ALA A 59 -5.21 -3.30 -1.83
N VAL A 60 -5.83 -4.26 -1.16
CA VAL A 60 -5.56 -5.70 -1.31
C VAL A 60 -6.87 -6.39 -1.63
N VAL A 61 -6.87 -7.15 -2.71
CA VAL A 61 -7.99 -7.98 -3.11
C VAL A 61 -7.50 -9.40 -3.24
N THR A 62 -8.06 -10.31 -2.46
CA THR A 62 -7.77 -11.74 -2.55
C THR A 62 -9.03 -12.46 -2.98
N GLY A 63 -8.93 -13.39 -3.92
CA GLY A 63 -10.08 -14.18 -4.37
C GLY A 63 -9.72 -15.62 -4.67
N SER A 64 -10.63 -16.53 -4.35
CA SER A 64 -10.58 -17.95 -4.70
C SER A 64 -11.98 -18.42 -5.09
N GLY A 65 -12.14 -18.88 -6.34
CA GLY A 65 -13.43 -19.27 -6.90
C GLY A 65 -14.48 -18.13 -6.84
N GLN A 66 -15.54 -18.34 -6.05
CA GLN A 66 -16.61 -17.35 -5.85
C GLN A 66 -16.39 -16.43 -4.65
N THR A 67 -15.35 -16.69 -3.85
CA THR A 67 -15.05 -15.87 -2.67
C THR A 67 -14.09 -14.75 -3.04
N ARG A 68 -14.34 -13.55 -2.51
CA ARG A 68 -13.50 -12.37 -2.69
C ARG A 68 -13.46 -11.58 -1.41
N GLU A 69 -12.26 -11.28 -0.94
CA GLU A 69 -11.98 -10.39 0.17
C GLU A 69 -11.31 -9.12 -0.36
N ARG A 70 -11.73 -7.96 0.15
CA ARG A 70 -11.26 -6.64 -0.25
C ARG A 70 -10.92 -5.82 0.99
N ARG A 71 -9.70 -5.30 1.00
CA ARG A 71 -9.18 -4.41 2.04
C ARG A 71 -8.66 -3.15 1.38
N ALA A 72 -8.97 -2.00 1.98
CA ALA A 72 -8.45 -0.72 1.53
C ALA A 72 -8.06 0.14 2.73
N TYR A 73 -6.97 0.90 2.59
CA TYR A 73 -6.43 1.74 3.65
C TYR A 73 -5.91 3.06 3.08
N VAL A 74 -6.36 4.19 3.63
CA VAL A 74 -5.72 5.49 3.44
C VAL A 74 -4.54 5.60 4.39
N ILE A 75 -3.37 5.93 3.87
CA ILE A 75 -2.14 6.11 4.62
C ILE A 75 -1.74 7.58 4.49
N LYS A 76 -1.72 8.28 5.63
CA LYS A 76 -1.29 9.68 5.73
C LYS A 76 -0.04 9.75 6.59
N ARG A 77 0.99 10.44 6.11
CA ARG A 77 2.19 10.73 6.89
C ARG A 77 2.04 12.10 7.53
N ASP A 78 2.25 12.15 8.84
CA ASP A 78 2.26 13.38 9.63
C ASP A 78 3.58 13.43 10.42
N GLY A 79 4.60 14.03 9.80
CA GLY A 79 5.96 14.05 10.33
C GLY A 79 6.52 12.64 10.56
N ARG A 80 6.63 12.25 11.84
CA ARG A 80 7.12 10.94 12.30
C ARG A 80 6.02 9.94 12.61
N LEU A 81 4.77 10.30 12.36
CA LEU A 81 3.62 9.42 12.57
C LEU A 81 3.03 9.02 11.21
N CYS A 82 2.52 7.80 11.15
CA CYS A 82 1.70 7.31 10.05
C CYS A 82 0.30 7.06 10.60
N LYS A 83 -0.70 7.71 9.99
CA LYS A 83 -2.11 7.45 10.24
C LYS A 83 -2.64 6.54 9.14
N ILE A 84 -3.13 5.36 9.52
CA ILE A 84 -3.69 4.34 8.64
C ILE A 84 -5.18 4.23 8.94
N ASN A 85 -6.02 4.48 7.95
CA ASN A 85 -7.48 4.51 8.09
C ASN A 85 -8.12 3.54 7.11
N ASN A 86 -9.02 2.68 7.57
CA ASN A 86 -9.73 1.73 6.69
C ASN A 86 -11.15 2.19 6.32
N GLY A 87 -11.46 3.48 6.48
CA GLY A 87 -12.80 4.06 6.33
C GLY A 87 -13.67 4.00 7.59
N LEU A 88 -13.31 3.21 8.59
CA LEU A 88 -14.07 3.07 9.85
C LEU A 88 -13.21 3.31 11.09
N PHE A 89 -12.00 2.76 11.10
CA PHE A 89 -11.05 2.84 12.20
C PHE A 89 -9.78 3.56 11.78
N ASP A 90 -9.22 4.29 12.74
CA ASP A 90 -7.92 4.95 12.64
C ASP A 90 -6.89 4.22 13.51
N VAL A 91 -5.74 3.92 12.91
CA VAL A 91 -4.54 3.49 13.64
C VAL A 91 -3.46 4.53 13.41
N THR A 92 -2.84 5.00 14.50
CA THR A 92 -1.68 5.88 14.44
C THR A 92 -0.48 5.17 15.04
N VAL A 93 0.60 5.10 14.28
CA VAL A 93 1.85 4.44 14.67
C VAL A 93 3.02 5.34 14.31
N SER A 94 4.12 5.27 15.06
CA SER A 94 5.33 5.97 14.65
C SER A 94 5.89 5.34 13.37
N THR A 95 6.48 6.15 12.50
CA THR A 95 7.12 5.67 11.27
C THR A 95 8.26 4.71 11.61
N ASP A 96 9.00 4.96 12.69
CA ASP A 96 10.11 4.11 13.12
C ASP A 96 9.63 2.72 13.58
N ASP A 97 8.53 2.66 14.35
CA ASP A 97 7.93 1.39 14.79
C ASP A 97 7.34 0.63 13.61
N LEU A 98 6.62 1.32 12.71
CA LEU A 98 6.05 0.70 11.53
C LEU A 98 7.13 0.03 10.67
N ILE A 99 8.24 0.75 10.43
CA ILE A 99 9.33 0.19 9.64
C ILE A 99 10.03 -0.95 10.39
N THR A 100 10.12 -0.88 11.72
CA THR A 100 10.66 -1.98 12.53
C THR A 100 9.81 -3.25 12.40
N VAL A 101 8.48 -3.12 12.45
CA VAL A 101 7.57 -4.26 12.25
C VAL A 101 7.70 -4.82 10.83
N VAL A 102 7.69 -3.96 9.81
CA VAL A 102 7.83 -4.39 8.41
C VAL A 102 9.15 -5.16 8.21
N LYS A 103 10.26 -4.70 8.80
CA LYS A 103 11.54 -5.44 8.74
C LYS A 103 11.41 -6.85 9.33
N GLY A 104 10.81 -6.96 10.51
CA GLY A 104 10.58 -8.24 11.16
C GLY A 104 9.77 -9.19 10.28
N LEU A 105 8.70 -8.69 9.65
CA LEU A 105 7.87 -9.44 8.72
C LEU A 105 8.60 -9.85 7.44
N CYS A 106 9.49 -8.99 6.93
CA CYS A 106 10.32 -9.29 5.75
C CYS A 106 11.55 -10.15 6.07
N GLY A 107 11.76 -10.56 7.32
CA GLY A 107 12.95 -11.32 7.73
C GLY A 107 14.26 -10.52 7.66
N ILE A 108 14.19 -9.19 7.64
CA ILE A 108 15.35 -8.30 7.58
C ILE A 108 15.92 -8.14 8.99
N THR A 109 16.94 -8.94 9.31
CA THR A 109 17.54 -9.01 10.66
C THR A 109 18.95 -8.39 10.76
N GLY A 110 19.54 -7.93 9.64
CA GLY A 110 20.91 -7.41 9.57
C GLY A 110 21.03 -5.93 9.17
N SER A 111 22.11 -5.27 9.62
CA SER A 111 22.37 -3.83 9.40
C SER A 111 22.78 -3.45 7.96
N SER A 112 23.36 -4.36 7.18
CA SER A 112 23.71 -4.08 5.77
C SER A 112 22.48 -4.09 4.85
N GLN A 113 21.55 -5.01 5.07
CA GLN A 113 20.26 -5.06 4.36
C GLN A 113 19.33 -3.89 4.75
N TYR A 114 19.62 -3.28 5.90
CA TYR A 114 18.91 -2.12 6.45
C TYR A 114 19.14 -0.87 5.59
N GLU A 115 20.40 -0.52 5.31
CA GLU A 115 20.75 0.66 4.51
C GLU A 115 20.26 0.51 3.06
N ASP A 116 20.36 -0.68 2.48
CA ASP A 116 19.84 -0.95 1.13
C ASP A 116 18.31 -0.83 1.03
N PHE A 117 17.58 -1.30 2.04
CA PHE A 117 16.12 -1.17 2.09
C PHE A 117 15.69 0.30 2.15
N PHE A 118 16.27 1.08 3.06
CA PHE A 118 15.92 2.49 3.21
C PHE A 118 16.38 3.35 2.05
N THR A 119 17.53 3.05 1.44
CA THR A 119 18.00 3.77 0.25
C THR A 119 17.02 3.55 -0.90
N LYS A 120 16.59 2.30 -1.14
CA LYS A 120 15.55 1.99 -2.13
C LYS A 120 14.21 2.65 -1.84
N VAL A 121 13.78 2.67 -0.57
CA VAL A 121 12.52 3.34 -0.17
C VAL A 121 12.62 4.86 -0.37
N LYS A 122 13.75 5.49 0.01
CA LYS A 122 13.97 6.94 -0.14
C LYS A 122 14.14 7.38 -1.60
N ASP A 123 14.77 6.58 -2.44
CA ASP A 123 14.90 6.86 -3.87
C ASP A 123 13.54 6.81 -4.57
N THR A 124 12.65 5.94 -4.10
CA THR A 124 11.25 5.88 -4.54
C THR A 124 10.46 7.14 -4.12
N GLU A 125 10.73 7.71 -2.94
CA GLU A 125 10.12 8.98 -2.49
C GLU A 125 10.61 10.21 -3.30
N ARG A 126 11.85 10.22 -3.79
CA ARG A 126 12.38 11.30 -4.64
C ARG A 126 11.78 11.30 -6.04
N ALA A 127 11.63 10.12 -6.66
CA ALA A 127 11.05 9.98 -7.99
C ALA A 127 9.54 10.33 -8.08
N VAL A 128 8.87 10.54 -6.95
CA VAL A 128 7.44 10.89 -6.86
C VAL A 128 7.22 12.41 -6.70
N ASN A 129 8.27 13.16 -6.33
CA ASN A 129 8.22 14.60 -6.05
C ASN A 129 8.95 15.47 -7.09
N GLU A 130 9.37 14.87 -8.21
CA GLU A 130 9.86 15.54 -9.44
C GLU A 130 8.84 15.37 -10.57
#